data_AF-A0A512TIV0-F1
#
_entry.id   AF-A0A512TIV0-F1
#
_cell.length_a   1.000
_cell.length_b   1.000
_cell.length_c   1.000
_cell.angle_alpha   90.00
_cell.angle_beta   90.00
_cell.angle_gamma   90.00
#
_symmetry.space_group_name_H-M   'P 1'
#
loop_
_entity.id
_entity.type
_entity.pdbx_description
1 polymer ?
#
loop_
_entity_poly.entity_id
_entity_poly.type
_entity_poly.pdbx_seq_one_letter_code
_entity_poly.pdbx_strand_id
1 'polypeptide(L)'
;MTVALTRKTLTINVDGKEQTFVTYKGTVQDVLNEQGIKVEEKDSIKPALNEKVQEDSTITLKKAVPIKIVCGNSEVQVNTSQETVKDVLESESDLLKDNGINFSEGLDEVSPNLDSKVEGDLTIQVVNVEKQEKKEMETIAYETVVEKDSKLMAGNTEVKTKGNNGQKEVTYEVVYKDGVESNRQVTSTKTISEPTTQVVVQGTGTILTASRGDGSGKKSITCSATAYSGGGVTSSGKRTSRDASGISTIAVDPTVIPIGSKVYVDGYGYAVAADTGGAIKGNKVDLYFNSEGECSSWGRKQVQVKIIAYPGEW
;
A
#
# COMPACT_ATOMS: atom_id res chain seq x y z
N MET A 1 70.85 24.04 -48.51
CA MET A 1 69.76 24.95 -48.14
C MET A 1 69.76 25.03 -46.62
N THR A 2 70.28 26.11 -46.05
CA THR A 2 70.39 26.29 -44.59
C THR A 2 69.00 26.68 -44.08
N VAL A 3 68.35 25.82 -43.31
CA VAL A 3 67.09 26.18 -42.64
C VAL A 3 67.45 27.17 -41.53
N ALA A 4 67.17 28.45 -41.74
CA ALA A 4 67.31 29.46 -40.70
C ALA A 4 66.28 29.16 -39.60
N LEU A 5 66.75 28.79 -38.42
CA LEU A 5 65.91 28.61 -37.25
C LEU A 5 65.58 29.99 -36.67
N THR A 6 64.33 30.43 -36.82
CA THR A 6 63.85 31.69 -36.24
C THR A 6 63.63 31.51 -34.75
N ARG A 7 64.30 32.32 -33.92
CA ARG A 7 64.04 32.42 -32.48
C ARG A 7 62.60 32.91 -32.28
N LYS A 8 61.83 32.23 -31.43
CA LYS A 8 60.46 32.60 -31.08
C LYS A 8 60.25 32.67 -29.58
N THR A 9 59.44 33.60 -29.11
CA THR A 9 58.93 33.65 -27.73
C THR A 9 57.50 33.14 -27.70
N LEU A 10 57.20 32.13 -26.87
CA LEU A 10 55.88 31.51 -26.76
C LEU A 10 55.39 31.46 -25.32
N THR A 11 54.08 31.38 -25.14
CA THR A 11 53.44 31.08 -23.85
C THR A 11 52.82 29.69 -23.90
N ILE A 12 53.14 28.83 -22.95
CA ILE A 12 52.38 27.59 -22.69
C ILE A 12 51.53 27.81 -21.43
N ASN A 13 50.24 27.55 -21.54
CA ASN A 13 49.30 27.48 -20.43
C ASN A 13 48.95 26.00 -20.18
N VAL A 14 49.45 25.42 -19.09
CA VAL A 14 49.08 24.05 -18.66
C VAL A 14 48.16 24.15 -17.45
N ASP A 15 46.91 23.71 -17.59
CA ASP A 15 45.91 23.71 -16.52
C ASP A 15 45.77 25.08 -15.81
N GLY A 16 45.82 26.16 -16.59
CA GLY A 16 45.72 27.54 -16.09
C GLY A 16 47.06 28.16 -15.64
N LYS A 17 48.16 27.39 -15.65
CA LYS A 17 49.49 27.89 -15.28
C LYS A 17 50.26 28.29 -16.52
N GLU A 18 50.55 29.59 -16.64
CA GLU A 18 51.27 30.15 -17.78
C GLU A 18 52.77 30.20 -17.56
N GLN A 19 53.51 29.82 -18.60
CA GLN A 19 54.97 29.93 -18.66
C GLN A 19 55.40 30.44 -20.03
N THR A 20 56.23 31.47 -20.03
CA THR A 20 56.84 32.01 -21.24
C THR A 20 58.23 31.44 -21.42
N PHE A 21 58.57 31.01 -22.63
CA PHE A 21 59.88 30.46 -22.96
C PHE A 21 60.25 30.75 -24.42
N VAL A 22 61.53 30.56 -24.70
CA VAL A 22 62.09 30.77 -26.04
C VAL A 22 62.31 29.43 -26.69
N THR A 23 61.93 29.31 -27.96
CA THR A 23 62.12 28.09 -28.75
C THR A 23 62.56 28.42 -30.17
N TYR A 24 63.14 27.43 -30.84
CA TYR A 24 63.46 27.45 -32.27
C TYR A 24 62.59 26.47 -33.05
N LYS A 25 61.65 25.79 -32.38
CA LYS A 25 60.82 24.75 -32.96
C LYS A 25 59.75 25.31 -33.88
N GLY A 26 59.29 24.45 -34.79
CA GLY A 26 58.36 24.80 -35.86
C GLY A 26 56.90 24.57 -35.50
N THR A 27 56.61 23.59 -34.65
CA THR A 27 55.26 23.08 -34.38
C THR A 27 54.94 23.00 -32.89
N VAL A 28 53.65 22.95 -32.55
CA VAL A 28 53.17 22.77 -31.17
C VAL A 28 53.72 21.49 -30.54
N GLN A 29 53.72 20.37 -31.27
CA GLN A 29 54.25 19.09 -30.81
C GLN A 29 55.73 19.18 -30.44
N ASP A 30 56.55 19.78 -31.31
CA ASP A 30 57.99 19.91 -31.09
C ASP A 30 58.29 20.78 -29.87
N VAL A 31 57.49 21.84 -29.69
CA VAL A 31 57.58 22.75 -28.54
C VAL A 31 57.26 22.04 -27.24
N LEU A 32 56.17 21.27 -27.19
CA LEU A 32 55.79 20.52 -26.00
C LEU A 32 56.82 19.43 -25.66
N ASN A 33 57.33 18.73 -26.67
CA ASN A 33 58.40 17.74 -26.50
C ASN A 33 59.69 18.37 -25.96
N GLU A 34 60.07 19.57 -26.42
CA GLU A 34 61.22 20.31 -25.91
C GLU A 34 61.08 20.69 -24.43
N GLN A 35 59.86 21.00 -23.99
CA GLN A 35 59.54 21.26 -22.57
C GLN A 35 59.30 19.96 -21.76
N GLY A 36 59.45 18.79 -22.37
CA GLY A 36 59.22 17.49 -21.69
C GLY A 36 57.75 17.21 -21.37
N ILE A 37 56.81 17.94 -21.99
CA ILE A 37 55.38 17.80 -21.78
C ILE A 37 54.86 16.71 -22.71
N LYS A 38 54.47 15.57 -22.15
CA LYS A 38 53.78 14.50 -22.87
C LYS A 38 52.30 14.83 -23.00
N VAL A 39 51.71 14.62 -24.17
CA VAL A 39 50.26 14.81 -24.41
C VAL A 39 49.61 13.44 -24.56
N GLU A 40 48.51 13.22 -23.86
CA GLU A 40 47.71 12.00 -23.92
C GLU A 40 46.49 12.20 -24.84
N GLU A 41 45.85 11.11 -25.25
CA GLU A 41 44.76 11.13 -26.25
C GLU A 41 43.54 11.95 -25.79
N LYS A 42 43.23 11.95 -24.49
CA LYS A 42 42.09 12.66 -23.90
C LYS A 42 42.44 14.07 -23.42
N ASP A 43 43.69 14.53 -23.60
CA ASP A 43 44.07 15.90 -23.28
C ASP A 43 43.48 16.89 -24.31
N SER A 44 43.05 18.06 -23.84
CA SER A 44 42.63 19.14 -24.74
C SER A 44 43.81 20.03 -25.06
N ILE A 45 44.09 20.21 -26.35
CA ILE A 45 45.21 21.04 -26.81
C ILE A 45 44.77 22.02 -27.89
N LYS A 46 45.14 23.28 -27.72
CA LYS A 46 44.90 24.36 -28.68
C LYS A 46 46.14 25.27 -28.77
N PRO A 47 46.67 25.57 -29.96
CA PRO A 47 46.36 24.98 -31.27
C PRO A 47 46.72 23.50 -31.40
N ALA A 48 46.33 22.85 -32.50
CA ALA A 48 46.61 21.42 -32.74
C ALA A 48 48.11 21.10 -32.74
N LEU A 49 48.47 19.86 -32.41
CA LEU A 49 49.87 19.40 -32.28
C LEU A 49 50.73 19.65 -33.53
N ASN A 50 50.14 19.54 -34.73
CA ASN A 50 50.83 19.77 -36.01
C ASN A 50 50.83 21.25 -36.46
N GLU A 51 50.16 22.14 -35.73
CA GLU A 51 50.06 23.55 -36.07
C GLU A 51 51.43 24.23 -35.92
N LYS A 52 51.73 25.17 -36.82
CA LYS A 52 52.98 25.93 -36.77
C LYS A 52 52.92 26.99 -35.68
N VAL A 53 54.00 27.15 -34.94
CA VAL A 53 54.15 28.20 -33.92
C VAL A 53 54.89 29.43 -34.47
N GLN A 54 54.45 30.62 -34.05
CA GLN A 54 54.99 31.94 -34.42
C GLN A 54 55.35 32.75 -33.17
N GLU A 55 56.01 33.91 -33.31
CA GLU A 55 56.24 34.82 -32.17
C GLU A 55 54.91 35.11 -31.44
N ASP A 56 54.97 35.15 -30.11
CA ASP A 56 53.84 35.44 -29.22
C ASP A 56 52.67 34.44 -29.30
N SER A 57 52.87 33.25 -29.90
CA SER A 57 51.81 32.23 -29.91
C SER A 57 51.58 31.67 -28.51
N THR A 58 50.31 31.41 -28.18
CA THR A 58 49.90 30.77 -26.93
C THR A 58 49.45 29.34 -27.21
N ILE A 59 49.99 28.38 -26.47
CA ILE A 59 49.60 26.97 -26.47
C ILE A 59 48.87 26.68 -25.17
N THR A 60 47.59 26.35 -25.24
CA THR A 60 46.78 25.91 -24.11
C THR A 60 46.69 24.39 -24.11
N LEU A 61 47.11 23.78 -23.01
CA LEU A 61 47.00 22.36 -22.74
C LEU A 61 46.18 22.17 -21.45
N LYS A 62 45.09 21.43 -21.55
CA LYS A 62 44.31 20.99 -20.40
C LYS A 62 44.41 19.47 -20.28
N LYS A 63 44.93 19.02 -19.15
CA LYS A 63 45.12 17.60 -18.87
C LYS A 63 43.79 16.91 -18.61
N ALA A 64 43.67 15.70 -19.16
CA ALA A 64 42.57 14.82 -18.80
C ALA A 64 42.70 14.43 -17.34
N VAL A 65 41.60 14.52 -16.60
CA VAL A 65 41.53 14.09 -15.21
C VAL A 65 40.65 12.84 -15.11
N PRO A 66 41.01 11.88 -14.22
CA PRO A 66 40.18 10.71 -13.99
C PRO A 66 38.93 11.11 -13.21
N ILE A 67 37.79 10.61 -13.67
CA ILE A 67 36.49 10.74 -13.01
C ILE A 67 35.78 9.40 -12.98
N LYS A 68 34.79 9.29 -12.11
CA LYS A 68 33.89 8.14 -12.01
C LYS A 68 32.48 8.57 -12.36
N ILE A 69 31.78 7.80 -13.18
CA ILE A 69 30.36 7.97 -13.48
C ILE A 69 29.63 6.73 -12.97
N VAL A 70 28.58 6.94 -12.18
CA VAL A 70 27.81 5.88 -11.51
C VAL A 70 26.33 6.04 -11.84
N CYS A 71 25.66 4.96 -12.21
CA CYS A 71 24.22 4.92 -12.42
C CYS A 71 23.65 3.59 -11.94
N GLY A 72 22.79 3.62 -10.91
CA GLY A 72 22.33 2.41 -10.22
C GLY A 72 23.50 1.53 -9.77
N ASN A 73 23.61 0.34 -10.38
CA ASN A 73 24.67 -0.64 -10.10
C ASN A 73 25.85 -0.58 -11.10
N SER A 74 25.77 0.26 -12.12
CA SER A 74 26.80 0.42 -13.14
C SER A 74 27.77 1.54 -12.74
N GLU A 75 29.07 1.31 -12.93
CA GLU A 75 30.11 2.33 -12.77
C GLU A 75 31.11 2.30 -13.92
N VAL A 76 31.60 3.46 -14.32
CA VAL A 76 32.60 3.63 -15.39
C VAL A 76 33.62 4.67 -14.95
N GLN A 77 34.91 4.40 -15.21
CA GLN A 77 35.97 5.39 -15.08
C GLN A 77 36.30 5.99 -16.43
N VAL A 78 36.44 7.33 -16.46
CA VAL A 78 36.71 8.09 -17.67
C VAL A 78 37.81 9.10 -17.38
N ASN A 79 38.77 9.24 -18.30
CA ASN A 79 39.67 10.38 -18.31
C ASN A 79 39.09 11.46 -19.24
N THR A 80 38.89 12.67 -18.71
CA THR A 80 38.26 13.76 -19.47
C THR A 80 38.94 15.10 -19.24
N SER A 81 39.08 15.88 -20.30
CA SER A 81 39.52 17.27 -20.25
C SER A 81 38.34 18.25 -20.29
N GLN A 82 37.10 17.77 -20.33
CA GLN A 82 35.90 18.62 -20.42
C GLN A 82 35.78 19.54 -19.20
N GLU A 83 35.05 20.65 -19.34
CA GLU A 83 34.91 21.62 -18.24
C GLU A 83 33.74 21.31 -17.34
N THR A 84 32.64 20.80 -17.90
CA THR A 84 31.38 20.60 -17.17
C THR A 84 30.93 19.14 -17.17
N VAL A 85 30.14 18.77 -16.17
CA VAL A 85 29.49 17.45 -16.09
C VAL A 85 28.67 17.17 -17.35
N LYS A 86 27.99 18.17 -17.89
CA LYS A 86 27.23 18.08 -19.15
C LYS A 86 28.11 17.62 -20.30
N ASP A 87 29.19 18.34 -20.55
CA ASP A 87 30.10 18.07 -21.67
C ASP A 87 30.68 16.65 -21.58
N VAL A 88 30.99 16.18 -20.37
CA VAL A 88 31.45 14.80 -20.12
C VAL A 88 30.41 13.78 -20.55
N LEU A 89 29.17 13.91 -20.04
CA LEU A 89 28.09 12.95 -20.31
C LEU A 89 27.72 12.92 -21.79
N GLU A 90 27.79 14.06 -22.49
CA GLU A 90 27.58 14.13 -23.93
C GLU A 90 28.74 13.52 -24.72
N SER A 91 29.98 13.90 -24.42
CA SER A 91 31.17 13.46 -25.19
C SER A 91 31.47 11.97 -25.04
N GLU A 92 31.07 11.36 -23.94
CA GLU A 92 31.29 9.94 -23.65
C GLU A 92 30.00 9.11 -23.76
N SER A 93 28.96 9.65 -24.40
CA SER A 93 27.63 9.01 -24.45
C SER A 93 27.65 7.59 -25.02
N ASP A 94 28.48 7.30 -26.02
CA ASP A 94 28.62 5.94 -26.57
C ASP A 94 29.28 4.98 -25.58
N LEU A 95 30.36 5.41 -24.92
CA LEU A 95 31.02 4.63 -23.86
C LEU A 95 30.07 4.34 -22.70
N LEU A 96 29.26 5.32 -22.30
CA LEU A 96 28.29 5.17 -21.23
C LEU A 96 27.22 4.15 -21.59
N LYS A 97 26.64 4.23 -22.79
CA LYS A 97 25.64 3.27 -23.29
C LYS A 97 26.17 1.84 -23.34
N ASP A 98 27.40 1.65 -23.79
CA ASP A 98 28.06 0.33 -23.84
C ASP A 98 28.24 -0.28 -22.44
N ASN A 99 28.31 0.55 -21.40
CA ASN A 99 28.38 0.15 -20.00
C ASN A 99 27.02 0.18 -19.29
N GLY A 100 25.92 0.29 -20.04
CA GLY A 100 24.56 0.29 -19.49
C GLY A 100 24.17 1.56 -18.74
N ILE A 101 24.93 2.64 -18.89
CA ILE A 101 24.60 3.96 -18.36
C ILE A 101 23.95 4.77 -19.49
N ASN A 102 22.64 4.96 -19.39
CA ASN A 102 21.92 5.85 -20.29
C ASN A 102 21.70 7.18 -19.57
N PHE A 103 21.82 8.30 -20.29
CA PHE A 103 21.52 9.62 -19.75
C PHE A 103 20.61 10.37 -20.73
N SER A 104 19.50 10.89 -20.21
CA SER A 104 18.53 11.70 -20.92
C SER A 104 18.42 13.08 -20.27
N GLU A 105 18.95 14.11 -20.93
CA GLU A 105 18.90 15.48 -20.44
C GLU A 105 17.45 15.95 -20.23
N GLY A 106 17.18 16.56 -19.07
CA GLY A 106 15.87 17.07 -18.69
C GLY A 106 14.90 16.04 -18.11
N LEU A 107 15.24 14.75 -18.16
CA LEU A 107 14.51 13.68 -17.48
C LEU A 107 15.30 13.16 -16.29
N ASP A 108 16.55 12.76 -16.53
CA ASP A 108 17.40 12.13 -15.52
C ASP A 108 17.96 13.15 -14.52
N GLU A 109 18.19 12.69 -13.30
CA GLU A 109 18.80 13.49 -12.24
C GLU A 109 20.31 13.24 -12.23
N VAL A 110 21.12 14.30 -12.16
CA VAL A 110 22.59 14.22 -12.14
C VAL A 110 23.16 15.00 -10.97
N SER A 111 24.10 14.39 -10.25
CA SER A 111 24.81 14.98 -9.11
C SER A 111 26.32 14.76 -9.23
N PRO A 112 27.16 15.81 -9.20
CA PRO A 112 26.80 17.23 -9.20
C PRO A 112 25.99 17.65 -10.43
N ASN A 113 25.40 18.85 -10.39
CA ASN A 113 24.56 19.33 -11.49
C ASN A 113 25.35 19.43 -12.82
N LEU A 114 24.63 19.52 -13.93
CA LEU A 114 25.20 19.52 -15.28
C LEU A 114 26.24 20.64 -15.54
N ASP A 115 26.08 21.80 -14.90
CA ASP A 115 27.00 22.95 -15.06
C ASP A 115 28.19 22.90 -14.09
N SER A 116 28.25 21.89 -13.22
CA SER A 116 29.34 21.75 -12.25
C SER A 116 30.65 21.51 -12.95
N LYS A 117 31.71 22.17 -12.46
CA LYS A 117 33.05 22.01 -13.00
C LYS A 117 33.60 20.62 -12.73
N VAL A 118 34.32 20.09 -13.71
CA VAL A 118 34.99 18.80 -13.62
C VAL A 118 36.39 18.98 -13.08
N GLU A 119 36.67 18.31 -11.96
CA GLU A 119 37.97 18.25 -11.30
C GLU A 119 38.38 16.78 -11.13
N GLY A 120 39.66 16.54 -10.83
CA GLY A 120 40.17 15.18 -10.65
C GLY A 120 39.48 14.44 -9.51
N ASP A 121 39.27 13.13 -9.72
CA ASP A 121 38.59 12.21 -8.82
C ASP A 121 37.10 12.53 -8.57
N LEU A 122 36.50 13.38 -9.41
CA LEU A 122 35.07 13.68 -9.34
C LEU A 122 34.23 12.42 -9.58
N THR A 123 33.22 12.22 -8.74
CA THR A 123 32.19 11.19 -8.96
C THR A 123 30.90 11.87 -9.42
N ILE A 124 30.45 11.50 -10.61
CA ILE A 124 29.17 11.92 -11.20
C ILE A 124 28.17 10.79 -10.99
N GLN A 125 27.10 11.07 -10.28
CA GLN A 125 25.99 10.16 -10.07
C GLN A 125 24.84 10.53 -11.00
N VAL A 126 24.40 9.57 -11.82
CA VAL A 126 23.24 9.67 -12.70
C VAL A 126 22.15 8.77 -12.15
N VAL A 127 20.94 9.30 -12.01
CA VAL A 127 19.76 8.54 -11.61
C VAL A 127 18.78 8.56 -12.77
N ASN A 128 18.47 7.37 -13.30
CA ASN A 128 17.51 7.27 -14.40
C ASN A 128 16.10 7.49 -13.89
N VAL A 129 15.39 8.43 -14.48
CA VAL A 129 14.01 8.78 -14.10
C VAL A 129 13.05 8.39 -15.21
N GLU A 130 12.15 7.47 -14.91
CA GLU A 130 11.09 7.05 -15.82
C GLU A 130 9.71 7.39 -15.24
N LYS A 131 8.81 7.92 -16.07
CA LYS A 131 7.41 8.17 -15.71
C LYS A 131 6.49 7.28 -16.53
N GLN A 132 5.63 6.51 -15.86
CA GLN A 132 4.67 5.63 -16.51
C GLN A 132 3.24 5.95 -16.06
N GLU A 133 2.31 5.90 -17.02
CA GLU A 133 0.88 5.87 -16.72
C GLU A 133 0.43 4.43 -16.46
N LYS A 134 -0.16 4.16 -15.29
CA LYS A 134 -0.75 2.87 -14.94
C LYS A 134 -2.24 3.02 -14.67
N LYS A 135 -3.04 2.09 -15.18
CA LYS A 135 -4.49 2.04 -14.95
C LYS A 135 -4.82 0.80 -14.12
N GLU A 136 -5.49 1.01 -13.01
CA GLU A 136 -5.91 -0.07 -12.11
C GLU A 136 -7.41 0.04 -11.82
N MET A 137 -8.08 -1.12 -11.70
CA MET A 137 -9.50 -1.19 -11.38
C MET A 137 -9.69 -1.30 -9.87
N GLU A 138 -10.45 -0.36 -9.30
CA GLU A 138 -10.79 -0.34 -7.89
C GLU A 138 -12.29 -0.55 -7.68
N THR A 139 -12.62 -1.22 -6.58
CA THR A 139 -14.00 -1.48 -6.18
C THR A 139 -14.58 -0.27 -5.44
N ILE A 140 -15.77 0.17 -5.85
CA ILE A 140 -16.56 1.14 -5.11
C ILE A 140 -17.55 0.35 -4.26
N ALA A 141 -17.35 0.35 -2.94
CA ALA A 141 -18.24 -0.36 -2.03
C ALA A 141 -19.67 0.19 -2.12
N TYR A 142 -20.68 -0.68 -2.12
CA TYR A 142 -22.07 -0.24 -1.99
C TYR A 142 -22.39 0.21 -0.57
N GLU A 143 -23.30 1.17 -0.46
CA GLU A 143 -23.87 1.57 0.83
C GLU A 143 -25.05 0.66 1.20
N THR A 144 -25.31 0.49 2.50
CA THR A 144 -26.51 -0.20 2.99
C THR A 144 -27.46 0.79 3.64
N VAL A 145 -28.68 0.86 3.12
CA VAL A 145 -29.78 1.67 3.66
C VAL A 145 -30.78 0.76 4.39
N VAL A 146 -31.15 1.17 5.60
CA VAL A 146 -32.13 0.43 6.42
C VAL A 146 -33.49 1.12 6.35
N GLU A 147 -34.50 0.43 5.82
CA GLU A 147 -35.90 0.86 5.80
C GLU A 147 -36.66 0.20 6.96
N LYS A 148 -37.48 0.98 7.68
CA LYS A 148 -38.30 0.44 8.77
C LYS A 148 -39.67 0.02 8.24
N ASP A 149 -40.12 -1.19 8.58
CA ASP A 149 -41.47 -1.66 8.24
C ASP A 149 -42.23 -2.12 9.49
N SER A 150 -43.33 -1.42 9.78
CA SER A 150 -44.25 -1.75 10.88
C SER A 150 -45.09 -3.01 10.64
N LYS A 151 -45.14 -3.54 9.41
CA LYS A 151 -45.81 -4.81 9.10
C LYS A 151 -44.90 -6.00 9.36
N LEU A 152 -43.59 -5.81 9.26
CA LEU A 152 -42.59 -6.82 9.57
C LEU A 152 -42.34 -6.85 11.08
N MET A 153 -42.32 -8.06 11.66
CA MET A 153 -42.17 -8.25 13.10
C MET A 153 -40.83 -7.67 13.60
N ALA A 154 -40.87 -6.95 14.73
CA ALA A 154 -39.67 -6.39 15.35
C ALA A 154 -38.61 -7.48 15.62
N GLY A 155 -37.38 -7.24 15.15
CA GLY A 155 -36.25 -8.17 15.25
C GLY A 155 -35.98 -8.99 13.98
N ASN A 156 -36.91 -9.01 13.02
CA ASN A 156 -36.68 -9.60 11.70
C ASN A 156 -36.05 -8.57 10.76
N THR A 157 -35.15 -9.05 9.90
CA THR A 157 -34.56 -8.25 8.82
C THR A 157 -34.66 -9.01 7.50
N GLU A 158 -35.00 -8.31 6.43
CA GLU A 158 -35.07 -8.86 5.08
C GLU A 158 -34.31 -7.97 4.10
N VAL A 159 -33.53 -8.57 3.20
CA VAL A 159 -32.87 -7.81 2.12
C VAL A 159 -33.90 -7.59 1.01
N LYS A 160 -34.38 -6.36 0.87
CA LYS A 160 -35.35 -5.94 -0.15
C LYS A 160 -34.68 -5.73 -1.51
N THR A 161 -33.50 -5.11 -1.50
CA THR A 161 -32.69 -4.92 -2.70
C THR A 161 -31.26 -5.31 -2.39
N LYS A 162 -30.71 -6.27 -3.13
CA LYS A 162 -29.30 -6.66 -2.98
C LYS A 162 -28.40 -5.57 -3.56
N GLY A 163 -27.45 -5.08 -2.77
CA GLY A 163 -26.46 -4.14 -3.26
C GLY A 163 -25.35 -4.84 -4.05
N ASN A 164 -24.77 -4.13 -5.01
CA ASN A 164 -23.64 -4.58 -5.80
C ASN A 164 -22.59 -3.47 -5.82
N ASN A 165 -21.32 -3.85 -5.62
CA ASN A 165 -20.24 -2.91 -5.70
C ASN A 165 -20.14 -2.32 -7.11
N GLY A 166 -19.80 -1.04 -7.17
CA GLY A 166 -19.39 -0.38 -8.39
C GLY A 166 -17.92 -0.63 -8.69
N GLN A 167 -17.45 -0.07 -9.80
CA GLN A 167 -16.06 -0.11 -10.21
C GLN A 167 -15.63 1.26 -10.73
N LYS A 168 -14.42 1.67 -10.40
CA LYS A 168 -13.74 2.83 -10.98
C LYS A 168 -12.40 2.39 -11.55
N GLU A 169 -12.01 3.01 -12.65
CA GLU A 169 -10.65 2.97 -13.18
C GLU A 169 -9.89 4.15 -12.57
N VAL A 170 -8.79 3.86 -11.89
CA VAL A 170 -7.88 4.88 -11.34
C VAL A 170 -6.63 4.90 -12.21
N THR A 171 -6.30 6.07 -12.74
CA THR A 171 -5.08 6.29 -13.49
C THR A 171 -4.03 6.90 -12.56
N TYR A 172 -2.87 6.27 -12.53
CA TYR A 172 -1.72 6.62 -11.73
C TYR A 172 -0.59 7.10 -12.63
N GLU A 173 0.07 8.20 -12.25
CA GLU A 173 1.41 8.50 -12.71
C GLU A 173 2.40 7.92 -11.71
N VAL A 174 3.24 6.99 -12.17
CA VAL A 174 4.24 6.29 -11.36
C VAL A 174 5.62 6.73 -11.82
N VAL A 175 6.44 7.19 -10.87
CA VAL A 175 7.82 7.64 -11.11
C VAL A 175 8.78 6.58 -10.60
N TYR A 176 9.63 6.07 -11.48
CA TYR A 176 10.70 5.14 -11.15
C TYR A 176 12.04 5.85 -11.15
N LYS A 177 12.87 5.54 -10.15
CA LYS A 177 14.28 5.95 -10.06
C LYS A 177 15.14 4.71 -10.07
N ASP A 178 16.02 4.58 -11.06
CA ASP A 178 16.86 3.39 -11.28
C ASP A 178 16.02 2.07 -11.29
N GLY A 179 14.83 2.13 -11.89
CA GLY A 179 13.89 1.00 -11.97
C GLY A 179 13.06 0.73 -10.71
N VAL A 180 13.28 1.47 -9.63
CA VAL A 180 12.54 1.33 -8.36
C VAL A 180 11.42 2.37 -8.28
N GLU A 181 10.20 1.95 -7.96
CA GLU A 181 9.06 2.86 -7.76
C GLU A 181 9.37 3.82 -6.60
N SER A 182 9.46 5.11 -6.92
CA SER A 182 9.81 6.18 -5.98
C SER A 182 8.60 7.00 -5.54
N ASN A 183 7.62 7.15 -6.44
CA ASN A 183 6.40 7.90 -6.19
C ASN A 183 5.25 7.38 -7.06
N ARG A 184 4.03 7.45 -6.53
CA ARG A 184 2.79 7.11 -7.22
C ARG A 184 1.74 8.15 -6.87
N GLN A 185 1.18 8.80 -7.89
CA GLN A 185 0.12 9.81 -7.71
C GLN A 185 -1.10 9.51 -8.59
N VAL A 186 -2.29 9.72 -8.04
CA VAL A 186 -3.54 9.61 -8.81
C VAL A 186 -3.66 10.83 -9.72
N THR A 187 -3.77 10.60 -11.02
CA THR A 187 -3.96 11.67 -12.01
C THR A 187 -5.41 11.81 -12.43
N SER A 188 -6.15 10.71 -12.52
CA SER A 188 -7.57 10.74 -12.83
C SER A 188 -8.30 9.53 -12.27
N THR A 189 -9.62 9.66 -12.15
CA THR A 189 -10.52 8.57 -11.77
C THR A 189 -11.73 8.61 -12.68
N LYS A 190 -12.15 7.45 -13.17
CA LYS A 190 -13.31 7.28 -14.03
C LYS A 190 -14.22 6.19 -13.48
N THR A 191 -15.45 6.52 -13.11
CA THR A 191 -16.43 5.52 -12.72
C THR A 191 -16.86 4.70 -13.94
N ILE A 192 -16.72 3.38 -13.85
CA ILE A 192 -17.11 2.42 -14.88
C ILE A 192 -18.51 1.87 -14.59
N SER A 193 -18.80 1.60 -13.33
CA SER A 193 -20.12 1.21 -12.86
C SER A 193 -20.41 1.82 -11.49
N GLU A 194 -21.59 2.42 -11.36
CA GLU A 194 -22.04 2.96 -10.08
C GLU A 194 -22.40 1.82 -9.12
N PRO A 195 -22.05 1.91 -7.82
CA PRO A 195 -22.53 0.95 -6.84
C PRO A 195 -24.05 1.03 -6.73
N THR A 196 -24.69 -0.12 -6.53
CA THR A 196 -26.12 -0.19 -6.23
C THR A 196 -26.31 -0.39 -4.74
N THR A 197 -27.03 0.53 -4.10
CA THR A 197 -27.28 0.49 -2.65
C THR A 197 -28.03 -0.78 -2.25
N GLN A 198 -27.59 -1.42 -1.16
CA GLN A 198 -28.34 -2.51 -0.53
C GLN A 198 -29.44 -1.93 0.34
N VAL A 199 -30.68 -2.39 0.16
CA VAL A 199 -31.81 -2.00 1.01
C VAL A 199 -32.18 -3.17 1.91
N VAL A 200 -32.05 -2.97 3.22
CA VAL A 200 -32.46 -3.93 4.25
C VAL A 200 -33.70 -3.38 4.96
N VAL A 201 -34.79 -4.15 4.94
CA VAL A 201 -35.99 -3.83 5.70
C VAL A 201 -35.84 -4.41 7.11
N GLN A 202 -35.95 -3.54 8.10
CA GLN A 202 -35.96 -3.90 9.51
C GLN A 202 -37.39 -3.79 10.05
N GLY A 203 -37.89 -4.87 10.64
CA GLY A 203 -39.21 -4.88 11.25
C GLY A 203 -39.29 -3.95 12.46
N THR A 204 -40.33 -3.13 12.50
CA THR A 204 -40.71 -2.30 13.66
C THR A 204 -42.12 -2.62 14.15
N GLY A 205 -42.75 -3.64 13.57
CA GLY A 205 -44.08 -4.06 13.93
C GLY A 205 -44.18 -4.47 15.38
N THR A 206 -45.13 -3.87 16.07
CA THR A 206 -45.52 -4.26 17.42
C THR A 206 -46.02 -5.69 17.41
N ILE A 207 -45.51 -6.50 18.33
CA ILE A 207 -46.07 -7.82 18.62
C ILE A 207 -47.49 -7.58 19.13
N LEU A 208 -48.50 -7.77 18.26
CA LEU A 208 -49.90 -7.76 18.68
C LEU A 208 -50.13 -9.01 19.53
N THR A 209 -49.91 -8.90 20.84
CA THR A 209 -50.52 -9.82 21.80
C THR A 209 -52.03 -9.67 21.67
N ALA A 210 -52.67 -10.63 20.98
CA ALA A 210 -54.12 -10.73 20.93
C ALA A 210 -54.68 -10.83 22.36
N SER A 211 -55.29 -9.74 22.81
CA SER A 211 -56.04 -9.69 24.06
C SER A 211 -57.44 -10.26 23.83
N ARG A 212 -57.58 -11.59 23.75
CA ARG A 212 -58.86 -12.30 23.99
C ARG A 212 -58.54 -13.64 24.67
N GLY A 213 -59.19 -13.87 25.80
CA GLY A 213 -58.77 -14.77 26.87
C GLY A 213 -58.52 -16.22 26.47
N ASP A 214 -57.36 -16.74 26.84
CA ASP A 214 -57.16 -17.84 27.79
C ASP A 214 -55.63 -18.07 27.90
N GLY A 215 -55.02 -17.72 29.04
CA GLY A 215 -53.58 -17.93 29.29
C GLY A 215 -52.59 -16.96 28.61
N SER A 216 -52.70 -15.64 28.83
CA SER A 216 -51.74 -14.67 28.29
C SER A 216 -50.45 -14.60 29.12
N GLY A 217 -49.38 -15.24 28.63
CA GLY A 217 -48.03 -15.04 29.20
C GLY A 217 -47.65 -13.55 29.31
N LYS A 218 -47.02 -13.22 30.45
CA LYS A 218 -46.83 -11.89 31.03
C LYS A 218 -45.78 -11.03 30.35
N LYS A 219 -44.79 -11.63 29.68
CA LYS A 219 -43.67 -10.94 29.02
C LYS A 219 -43.08 -11.82 27.90
N SER A 220 -42.80 -11.26 26.74
CA SER A 220 -42.12 -11.95 25.64
C SER A 220 -40.76 -11.29 25.39
N ILE A 221 -39.69 -12.09 25.27
CA ILE A 221 -38.32 -11.62 25.13
C ILE A 221 -37.63 -12.44 24.02
N THR A 222 -36.98 -11.76 23.08
CA THR A 222 -36.11 -12.42 22.11
C THR A 222 -34.79 -12.78 22.77
N CYS A 223 -34.45 -14.06 22.77
CA CYS A 223 -33.25 -14.59 23.41
C CYS A 223 -32.36 -15.31 22.40
N SER A 224 -31.04 -15.16 22.56
CA SER A 224 -30.09 -16.08 21.91
C SER A 224 -30.16 -17.43 22.62
N ALA A 225 -30.62 -18.45 21.91
CA ALA A 225 -30.74 -19.80 22.43
C ALA A 225 -29.56 -20.66 22.02
N THR A 226 -28.99 -21.33 23.02
CA THR A 226 -28.07 -22.46 22.87
C THR A 226 -28.76 -23.73 23.34
N ALA A 227 -28.15 -24.88 23.05
CA ALA A 227 -28.63 -26.16 23.53
C ALA A 227 -27.50 -26.95 24.17
N TYR A 228 -27.83 -27.69 25.22
CA TYR A 228 -26.91 -28.58 25.91
C TYR A 228 -27.60 -29.90 26.26
N SER A 229 -26.79 -30.94 26.39
CA SER A 229 -27.19 -32.26 26.87
C SER A 229 -26.18 -32.72 27.93
N GLY A 230 -26.60 -33.64 28.79
CA GLY A 230 -25.84 -33.98 29.99
C GLY A 230 -26.10 -32.98 31.12
N GLY A 231 -26.48 -33.50 32.27
CA GLY A 231 -26.93 -32.72 33.43
C GLY A 231 -27.42 -33.65 34.54
N GLY A 232 -27.28 -33.21 35.78
CA GLY A 232 -27.68 -33.97 36.96
C GLY A 232 -28.79 -33.24 37.72
N VAL A 233 -28.39 -32.51 38.75
CA VAL A 233 -29.28 -31.69 39.59
C VAL A 233 -29.02 -30.22 39.26
N THR A 234 -30.08 -29.46 38.95
CA THR A 234 -29.98 -28.02 38.66
C THR A 234 -29.73 -27.19 39.92
N SER A 235 -29.37 -25.92 39.75
CA SER A 235 -29.19 -24.98 40.87
C SER A 235 -30.46 -24.80 41.74
N SER A 236 -31.65 -25.14 41.23
CA SER A 236 -32.91 -25.16 41.98
C SER A 236 -33.25 -26.51 42.63
N GLY A 237 -32.36 -27.50 42.55
CA GLY A 237 -32.53 -28.82 43.16
C GLY A 237 -33.37 -29.81 42.35
N LYS A 238 -33.79 -29.47 41.12
CA LYS A 238 -34.58 -30.36 40.24
C LYS A 238 -33.67 -31.12 39.29
N ARG A 239 -34.01 -32.36 38.92
CA ARG A 239 -33.30 -33.05 37.82
C ARG A 239 -33.67 -32.41 36.49
N THR A 240 -32.67 -32.17 35.65
CA THR A 240 -32.89 -31.68 34.27
C THR A 240 -33.74 -32.69 33.52
N SER A 241 -34.81 -32.22 32.89
CA SER A 241 -35.73 -33.04 32.09
C SER A 241 -36.06 -32.34 30.78
N ARG A 242 -36.16 -33.13 29.71
CA ARG A 242 -36.75 -32.72 28.44
C ARG A 242 -38.02 -33.52 28.21
N ASP A 243 -39.14 -32.81 28.15
CA ASP A 243 -40.46 -33.32 27.77
C ASP A 243 -41.04 -32.38 26.71
N ALA A 244 -41.13 -32.86 25.47
CA ALA A 244 -41.64 -32.08 24.35
C ALA A 244 -43.17 -31.88 24.41
N SER A 245 -43.88 -32.75 25.13
CA SER A 245 -45.34 -32.66 25.36
C SER A 245 -45.70 -32.02 26.71
N GLY A 246 -44.73 -31.83 27.58
CA GLY A 246 -44.89 -31.31 28.94
C GLY A 246 -43.94 -30.16 29.24
N ILE A 247 -43.30 -30.22 30.40
CA ILE A 247 -42.48 -29.11 30.92
C ILE A 247 -41.01 -29.52 30.98
N SER A 248 -40.20 -28.83 30.17
CA SER A 248 -38.76 -29.03 30.12
C SER A 248 -37.99 -28.11 31.07
N THR A 249 -36.69 -28.33 31.21
CA THR A 249 -35.79 -27.49 32.02
C THR A 249 -34.92 -26.60 31.15
N ILE A 250 -34.73 -25.34 31.53
CA ILE A 250 -33.83 -24.40 30.84
C ILE A 250 -32.97 -23.62 31.83
N ALA A 251 -31.80 -23.16 31.37
CA ALA A 251 -30.97 -22.20 32.09
C ALA A 251 -31.20 -20.79 31.58
N VAL A 252 -31.27 -19.82 32.48
CA VAL A 252 -31.58 -18.41 32.18
C VAL A 252 -30.73 -17.46 33.03
N ASP A 253 -30.74 -16.17 32.68
CA ASP A 253 -30.32 -15.11 33.59
C ASP A 253 -31.48 -14.72 34.53
N PRO A 254 -31.38 -14.89 35.86
CA PRO A 254 -32.44 -14.56 36.82
C PRO A 254 -32.85 -13.09 36.81
N THR A 255 -31.97 -12.18 36.39
CA THR A 255 -32.28 -10.74 36.27
C THR A 255 -33.22 -10.44 35.11
N VAL A 256 -33.32 -11.36 34.13
CA VAL A 256 -34.17 -11.24 32.95
C VAL A 256 -35.41 -12.13 33.05
N ILE A 257 -35.23 -13.38 33.49
CA ILE A 257 -36.29 -14.37 33.73
C ILE A 257 -36.08 -14.97 35.13
N PRO A 258 -36.93 -14.65 36.12
CA PRO A 258 -36.78 -15.18 37.47
C PRO A 258 -36.80 -16.71 37.52
N ILE A 259 -35.92 -17.30 38.33
CA ILE A 259 -35.88 -18.75 38.54
C ILE A 259 -37.20 -19.25 39.14
N GLY A 260 -37.75 -20.31 38.56
CA GLY A 260 -39.09 -20.85 38.87
C GLY A 260 -40.19 -20.39 37.91
N SER A 261 -39.89 -19.47 36.98
CA SER A 261 -40.87 -19.04 35.97
C SER A 261 -41.18 -20.16 34.98
N LYS A 262 -42.46 -20.31 34.63
CA LYS A 262 -42.91 -21.13 33.50
C LYS A 262 -42.80 -20.29 32.24
N VAL A 263 -42.18 -20.81 31.20
CA VAL A 263 -42.00 -20.14 29.91
C VAL A 263 -42.46 -21.04 28.76
N TYR A 264 -42.71 -20.43 27.61
CA TYR A 264 -42.85 -21.11 26.33
C TYR A 264 -41.74 -20.60 25.40
N VAL A 265 -40.95 -21.50 24.86
CA VAL A 265 -39.84 -21.19 23.95
C VAL A 265 -40.23 -21.63 22.55
N ASP A 266 -40.18 -20.69 21.60
CA ASP A 266 -40.58 -20.95 20.22
C ASP A 266 -39.74 -22.07 19.58
N GLY A 267 -40.42 -23.00 18.92
CA GLY A 267 -39.83 -24.23 18.36
C GLY A 267 -39.34 -25.27 19.38
N TYR A 268 -39.46 -25.03 20.69
CA TYR A 268 -38.98 -25.93 21.75
C TYR A 268 -40.09 -26.42 22.70
N GLY A 269 -41.07 -25.57 23.00
CA GLY A 269 -42.21 -25.90 23.86
C GLY A 269 -42.14 -25.27 25.25
N TYR A 270 -42.92 -25.80 26.21
CA TYR A 270 -42.98 -25.29 27.57
C TYR A 270 -41.75 -25.69 28.39
N ALA A 271 -41.27 -24.77 29.22
CA ALA A 271 -40.13 -24.99 30.07
C ALA A 271 -40.19 -24.22 31.39
N VAL A 272 -39.31 -24.59 32.32
CA VAL A 272 -39.10 -23.91 33.59
C VAL A 272 -37.68 -23.41 33.66
N ALA A 273 -37.55 -22.14 34.05
CA ALA A 273 -36.28 -21.54 34.44
C ALA A 273 -35.81 -22.20 35.73
N ALA A 274 -35.01 -23.27 35.63
CA ALA A 274 -34.62 -24.06 36.81
C ALA A 274 -33.12 -23.99 37.10
N ASP A 275 -32.34 -23.35 36.23
CA ASP A 275 -30.89 -23.29 36.36
C ASP A 275 -30.30 -21.96 35.91
N THR A 276 -29.06 -21.70 36.34
CA THR A 276 -28.28 -20.53 35.96
C THR A 276 -26.88 -20.95 35.55
N GLY A 277 -26.51 -20.74 34.29
CA GLY A 277 -25.13 -20.93 33.83
C GLY A 277 -24.31 -19.65 33.96
N GLY A 278 -23.02 -19.77 34.30
CA GLY A 278 -22.12 -18.61 34.37
C GLY A 278 -22.06 -17.79 33.06
N ALA A 279 -22.20 -18.47 31.92
CA ALA A 279 -22.21 -17.87 30.58
C ALA A 279 -23.60 -17.42 30.08
N ILE A 280 -24.68 -17.76 30.80
CA ILE A 280 -26.06 -17.44 30.44
C ILE A 280 -26.44 -16.13 31.13
N LYS A 281 -26.07 -15.03 30.48
CA LYS A 281 -26.26 -13.66 30.97
C LYS A 281 -27.01 -12.80 29.93
N GLY A 282 -27.88 -11.92 30.41
CA GLY A 282 -28.76 -11.08 29.59
C GLY A 282 -29.86 -11.89 28.89
N ASN A 283 -30.23 -11.48 27.68
CA ASN A 283 -31.24 -12.15 26.86
C ASN A 283 -30.68 -13.44 26.21
N LYS A 284 -30.24 -14.38 27.03
CA LYS A 284 -29.73 -15.70 26.63
C LYS A 284 -30.47 -16.80 27.37
N VAL A 285 -30.74 -17.90 26.67
CA VAL A 285 -31.32 -19.11 27.25
C VAL A 285 -30.53 -20.32 26.78
N ASP A 286 -30.36 -21.29 27.68
CA ASP A 286 -29.75 -22.58 27.34
C ASP A 286 -30.79 -23.68 27.51
N LEU A 287 -31.05 -24.40 26.42
CA LEU A 287 -32.15 -25.35 26.32
C LEU A 287 -31.64 -26.77 26.51
N TYR A 288 -32.28 -27.52 27.42
CA TYR A 288 -31.89 -28.90 27.70
C TYR A 288 -32.46 -29.89 26.67
N PHE A 289 -31.62 -30.79 26.17
CA PHE A 289 -32.02 -31.91 25.32
C PHE A 289 -31.53 -33.23 25.90
N ASN A 290 -32.19 -34.33 25.52
CA ASN A 290 -31.85 -35.66 26.01
C ASN A 290 -30.61 -36.25 25.31
N SER A 291 -30.24 -35.70 24.15
CA SER A 291 -29.07 -36.16 23.39
C SER A 291 -28.31 -35.02 22.72
N GLU A 292 -27.01 -35.24 22.53
CA GLU A 292 -26.13 -34.30 21.84
C GLU A 292 -26.54 -34.11 20.36
N GLY A 293 -27.07 -35.15 19.71
CA GLY A 293 -27.58 -35.07 18.35
C GLY A 293 -28.75 -34.09 18.20
N GLU A 294 -29.62 -33.99 19.20
CA GLU A 294 -30.68 -32.98 19.20
C GLU A 294 -30.12 -31.56 19.46
N CYS A 295 -29.09 -31.43 20.29
CA CYS A 295 -28.41 -30.14 20.48
C CYS A 295 -27.78 -29.64 19.18
N SER A 296 -27.08 -30.51 18.44
CA SER A 296 -26.52 -30.18 17.14
C SER A 296 -27.60 -29.80 16.13
N SER A 297 -28.72 -30.53 16.12
CA SER A 297 -29.85 -30.24 15.24
C SER A 297 -30.52 -28.90 15.56
N TRP A 298 -30.56 -28.51 16.84
CA TRP A 298 -31.11 -27.23 17.28
C TRP A 298 -30.21 -26.05 16.88
N GLY A 299 -28.90 -26.20 17.06
CA GLY A 299 -27.90 -25.16 16.78
C GLY A 299 -28.02 -23.91 17.66
N ARG A 300 -27.30 -22.85 17.30
CA ARG A 300 -27.45 -21.53 17.94
C ARG A 300 -28.35 -20.66 17.09
N LYS A 301 -29.41 -20.10 17.68
CA LYS A 301 -30.36 -19.24 16.96
C LYS A 301 -31.04 -18.26 17.89
N GLN A 302 -31.70 -17.26 17.31
CA GLN A 302 -32.60 -16.38 18.04
C GLN A 302 -33.95 -17.07 18.18
N VAL A 303 -34.49 -17.09 19.39
CA VAL A 303 -35.84 -17.60 19.66
C VAL A 303 -36.63 -16.63 20.51
N GLN A 304 -37.95 -16.69 20.36
CA GLN A 304 -38.84 -15.96 21.24
C GLN A 304 -39.14 -16.79 22.49
N VAL A 305 -38.98 -16.17 23.66
CA VAL A 305 -39.30 -16.77 24.97
C VAL A 305 -40.42 -15.98 25.62
N LYS A 306 -41.56 -16.63 25.83
CA LYS A 306 -42.73 -16.06 26.49
C LYS A 306 -42.81 -16.55 27.92
N ILE A 307 -42.73 -15.66 28.90
CA ILE A 307 -43.00 -15.97 30.30
C ILE A 307 -44.50 -16.18 30.46
N ILE A 308 -44.89 -17.39 30.86
CA ILE A 308 -46.29 -17.80 31.04
C ILE A 308 -46.74 -17.47 32.47
N ALA A 309 -45.88 -17.75 33.45
CA ALA A 309 -46.14 -17.49 34.87
C ALA A 309 -44.82 -17.26 35.62
N TYR A 310 -44.82 -16.40 36.63
CA TYR A 310 -43.70 -16.18 37.54
C TYR A 310 -43.66 -17.24 38.65
N PRO A 311 -42.57 -17.32 39.44
CA PRO A 311 -42.45 -18.31 40.51
C PRO A 311 -43.59 -18.17 41.53
N GLY A 312 -44.24 -19.30 41.87
CA GLY A 312 -45.34 -19.35 42.83
C GLY A 312 -46.74 -19.09 42.26
N GLU A 313 -46.86 -18.87 40.94
CA GLU A 313 -48.14 -18.60 40.28
C GLU A 313 -48.73 -19.82 39.53
N TRP A 314 -48.04 -20.96 39.56
CA TRP A 314 -48.40 -22.19 38.84
C TRP A 314 -47.84 -23.42 39.53
#